data_AF-A0A661CSV7-F1
#
_entry.id   AF-A0A661CSV7-F1
#
_cell.length_a   1.000
_cell.length_b   1.000
_cell.length_c   1.000
_cell.angle_alpha   90.00
_cell.angle_beta   90.00
_cell.angle_gamma   90.00
#
_symmetry.space_group_name_H-M   'P 1'
#
loop_
_entity.id
_entity.type
_entity.pdbx_description
1 polymer ?
#
loop_
_entity_poly.entity_id
_entity_poly.type
_entity_poly.pdbx_seq_one_letter_code
_entity_poly.pdbx_strand_id
1 'polypeptide(L)'
;KQILPLLSYGLEDAFVWLVGRRDAIDLQQFKEQSTKNIRACQQTGLELLNRFSKSSEQAKQINTILQKCQKAQKNRTIYTFITIIVLLFFAETTVDLMNYQNHVVAANNSHATHEQLEKAETWFTKYLAAPYFRHFFSRIVLSRKKAHTILTKLQKHREKFLWEPVEKALDKNFLQAAKAHAQKYLEYYPYGQHTQEAQDIKLSAEVKENEEAFHRLKFLVPEYQQDIDGSKSLLEELGKLPVHPQVETQVLRQERFALEKQLLNLLSSQQKWERFSEDIEQKMRTGEFLEAAKLLDSYQADDDKHLNDLKDRFKTRVIQDLERRVTHALKTNETLGGVVKLLTEYNSAKFPSELQTNEGKRKVTELQREIDKALYDAAKKHRDEDHIRKYLQQAPVQAMKTEVSQYQTYLEKTKPTTALNELKLKLTHIHWKYVKENDNNTVIIDFKVPSNDEQFIMKKKVKAESHTKTEINGISKVFMAKPYDPIRILVTVVNKGIFSDDDIGHGDTKEEEEDLKIFQLANGYRLPLHTHDNDKNETTGTAYLEIEGYPKKPVLPNWHREK
;
A
#
# COMPACT_ATOMS: atom_id res chain seq x y z
N LYS A 1 -59.11 41.15 109.75
CA LYS A 1 -58.38 42.19 110.51
C LYS A 1 -57.20 41.54 111.22
N GLN A 2 -56.10 41.25 110.50
CA GLN A 2 -54.84 40.97 111.18
C GLN A 2 -54.28 42.33 111.58
N ILE A 3 -54.32 42.60 112.88
CA ILE A 3 -53.67 43.78 113.47
C ILE A 3 -52.17 43.59 113.19
N LEU A 4 -51.56 44.52 112.44
CA LEU A 4 -50.10 44.52 112.25
C LEU A 4 -49.47 44.43 113.66
N PRO A 5 -48.65 43.41 113.97
CA PRO A 5 -48.14 43.23 115.32
C PRO A 5 -47.36 44.47 115.81
N LEU A 6 -46.72 45.21 114.89
CA LEU A 6 -46.01 46.46 115.19
C LEU A 6 -46.91 47.55 115.76
N LEU A 7 -48.17 47.64 115.31
CA LEU A 7 -49.14 48.62 115.79
C LEU A 7 -49.61 48.31 117.22
N SER A 8 -49.73 47.02 117.58
CA SER A 8 -50.07 46.61 118.94
C SER A 8 -48.95 46.83 119.97
N TYR A 9 -47.68 46.99 119.52
CA TYR A 9 -46.53 47.26 120.39
C TYR A 9 -46.02 48.71 120.32
N GLY A 10 -46.63 49.59 119.51
CA GLY A 10 -46.15 50.96 119.32
C GLY A 10 -44.78 51.08 118.65
N LEU A 11 -44.36 50.08 117.86
CA LEU A 11 -43.01 49.99 117.26
C LEU A 11 -42.95 50.39 115.78
N GLU A 12 -44.07 50.81 115.18
CA GLU A 12 -44.16 51.21 113.77
C GLU A 12 -43.20 52.35 113.44
N ASP A 13 -43.18 53.40 114.28
CA ASP A 13 -42.34 54.58 114.07
C ASP A 13 -40.85 54.24 114.06
N ALA A 14 -40.41 53.31 114.93
CA ALA A 14 -39.02 52.89 114.99
C ALA A 14 -38.59 52.12 113.72
N PHE A 15 -39.47 51.28 113.17
CA PHE A 15 -39.20 50.55 111.94
C PHE A 15 -39.21 51.45 110.70
N VAL A 16 -40.20 52.35 110.59
CA VAL A 16 -40.26 53.36 109.52
C VAL A 16 -39.02 54.26 109.57
N TRP A 17 -38.59 54.65 110.78
CA TRP A 17 -37.36 55.39 110.98
C TRP A 17 -36.11 54.61 110.53
N LEU A 18 -36.00 53.32 110.89
CA LEU A 18 -34.85 52.49 110.52
C LEU A 18 -34.75 52.29 109.00
N VAL A 19 -35.87 52.02 108.33
CA VAL A 19 -35.92 51.89 106.86
C VAL A 19 -35.55 53.22 106.20
N GLY A 20 -36.13 54.33 106.67
CA GLY A 20 -35.78 55.66 106.18
C GLY A 20 -34.30 56.00 106.39
N ARG A 21 -33.70 55.54 107.51
CA ARG A 21 -32.26 55.76 107.78
C ARG A 21 -31.37 54.92 106.88
N ARG A 22 -31.73 53.66 106.61
CA ARG A 22 -31.02 52.80 105.67
C ARG A 22 -31.05 53.38 104.26
N ASP A 23 -32.22 53.80 103.79
CA ASP A 23 -32.37 54.39 102.47
C ASP A 23 -31.58 55.71 102.33
N ALA A 24 -31.45 56.48 103.42
CA ALA A 24 -30.57 57.65 103.44
C ALA A 24 -29.08 57.28 103.36
N ILE A 25 -28.64 56.22 104.04
CA ILE A 25 -27.26 55.70 103.96
C ILE A 25 -26.97 55.19 102.55
N ASP A 26 -27.86 54.38 101.97
CA ASP A 26 -27.67 53.82 100.63
C ASP A 26 -27.68 54.94 99.57
N LEU A 27 -28.53 55.95 99.71
CA LEU A 27 -28.53 57.14 98.84
C LEU A 27 -27.23 57.94 98.96
N GLN A 28 -26.68 58.07 100.17
CA GLN A 28 -25.40 58.74 100.39
C GLN A 28 -24.24 57.94 99.78
N GLN A 29 -24.20 56.62 100.01
CA GLN A 29 -23.21 55.74 99.39
C GLN A 29 -23.30 55.78 97.87
N PHE A 30 -24.51 55.79 97.31
CA PHE A 30 -24.72 55.93 95.87
C PHE A 30 -24.17 57.25 95.33
N LYS A 31 -24.39 58.37 96.01
CA LYS A 31 -23.79 59.66 95.65
C LYS A 31 -22.27 59.58 95.60
N GLU A 32 -21.65 58.99 96.62
CA GLU A 32 -20.18 58.86 96.72
C GLU A 32 -19.60 57.89 95.67
N GLN A 33 -20.29 56.80 95.38
CA GLN A 33 -19.83 55.78 94.43
C GLN A 33 -20.11 56.12 92.95
N SER A 34 -21.11 56.96 92.68
CA SER A 34 -21.54 57.32 91.33
C SER A 34 -20.42 57.89 90.44
N THR A 35 -19.41 58.51 91.04
CA THR A 35 -18.26 59.10 90.32
C THR A 35 -17.13 58.09 90.06
N LYS A 36 -17.05 57.00 90.82
CA LYS A 36 -15.94 56.03 90.76
C LYS A 36 -16.19 54.90 89.78
N ASN A 37 -17.42 54.43 89.66
CA ASN A 37 -17.77 53.32 88.77
C ASN A 37 -19.09 53.58 88.04
N ILE A 38 -18.99 53.99 86.77
CA ILE A 38 -20.14 54.37 85.94
C ILE A 38 -21.10 53.18 85.71
N ARG A 39 -20.60 51.94 85.63
CA ARG A 39 -21.45 50.74 85.48
C ARG A 39 -22.21 50.43 86.76
N ALA A 40 -21.52 50.42 87.90
CA ALA A 40 -22.16 50.24 89.20
C ALA A 40 -23.16 51.38 89.50
N CYS A 41 -22.84 52.61 89.11
CA CYS A 41 -23.75 53.76 89.21
C CYS A 41 -25.10 53.50 88.52
N GLN A 42 -25.09 52.88 87.34
CA GLN A 42 -26.35 52.58 86.65
C GLN A 42 -27.18 51.51 87.36
N GLN A 43 -26.54 50.43 87.79
CA GLN A 43 -27.21 49.32 88.46
C GLN A 43 -27.78 49.74 89.82
N THR A 44 -26.93 50.29 90.68
CA THR A 44 -27.32 50.72 92.04
C THR A 44 -28.33 51.87 92.02
N GLY A 45 -28.21 52.80 91.06
CA GLY A 45 -29.17 53.90 90.94
C GLY A 45 -30.56 53.43 90.52
N LEU A 46 -30.66 52.46 89.61
CA LEU A 46 -31.95 51.88 89.19
C LEU A 46 -32.60 51.09 90.34
N GLU A 47 -31.80 50.33 91.09
CA GLU A 47 -32.27 49.62 92.28
C GLU A 47 -32.80 50.59 93.36
N LEU A 48 -32.10 51.69 93.61
CA LEU A 48 -32.53 52.70 94.58
C LEU A 48 -33.81 53.42 94.13
N LEU A 49 -33.96 53.73 92.84
CA LEU A 49 -35.17 54.37 92.33
C LEU A 49 -36.45 53.58 92.62
N ASN A 50 -36.37 52.25 92.67
CA ASN A 50 -37.53 51.40 92.97
C ASN A 50 -37.99 51.48 94.43
N ARG A 51 -37.16 51.99 95.34
CA ARG A 51 -37.48 52.09 96.78
C ARG A 51 -38.18 53.40 97.14
N PHE A 52 -38.03 54.44 96.33
CA PHE A 52 -38.63 55.76 96.58
C PHE A 52 -39.83 56.00 95.67
N SER A 53 -40.84 56.73 96.16
CA SER A 53 -41.94 57.17 95.29
C SER A 53 -41.42 58.10 94.20
N LYS A 54 -41.99 58.00 92.99
CA LYS A 54 -41.51 58.73 91.80
C LYS A 54 -41.50 60.26 91.96
N SER A 55 -42.36 60.80 92.83
CA SER A 55 -42.47 62.23 93.13
C SER A 55 -41.54 62.72 94.24
N SER A 56 -40.85 61.81 94.95
CA SER A 56 -39.94 62.16 96.05
C SER A 56 -38.71 62.92 95.56
N GLU A 57 -38.18 63.81 96.40
CA GLU A 57 -36.93 64.53 96.13
C GLU A 57 -35.73 63.57 96.01
N GLN A 58 -35.73 62.48 96.78
CA GLN A 58 -34.73 61.42 96.72
C GLN A 58 -34.71 60.75 95.33
N ALA A 59 -35.87 60.40 94.78
CA ALA A 59 -35.96 59.83 93.43
C ALA A 59 -35.46 60.80 92.35
N LYS A 60 -35.78 62.10 92.46
CA LYS A 60 -35.24 63.12 91.54
C LYS A 60 -33.72 63.21 91.62
N GLN A 61 -33.14 63.16 92.82
CA GLN A 61 -31.69 63.18 93.02
C GLN A 61 -31.02 61.95 92.39
N ILE A 62 -31.58 60.74 92.60
CA ILE A 62 -31.04 59.51 92.01
C ILE A 62 -31.10 59.57 90.47
N ASN A 63 -32.23 60.00 89.90
CA ASN A 63 -32.38 60.18 88.45
C ASN A 63 -31.35 61.15 87.86
N THR A 64 -31.10 62.27 88.54
CA THR A 64 -30.11 63.26 88.10
C THR A 64 -28.71 62.66 88.03
N ILE A 65 -28.33 61.86 89.03
CA ILE A 65 -27.02 61.18 89.08
C ILE A 65 -26.92 60.11 87.99
N LEU A 66 -27.98 59.32 87.80
CA LEU A 66 -28.06 58.32 86.73
C LEU A 66 -27.88 58.93 85.34
N GLN A 67 -28.54 60.06 85.05
CA GLN A 67 -28.40 60.76 83.78
C GLN A 67 -26.95 61.25 83.55
N LYS A 68 -26.29 61.75 84.60
CA LYS A 68 -24.86 62.11 84.53
C LYS A 68 -23.98 60.91 84.21
N CYS A 69 -24.21 59.77 84.87
CA CYS A 69 -23.49 58.52 84.62
C CYS A 69 -23.72 58.00 83.17
N GLN A 70 -24.96 58.00 82.68
CA GLN A 70 -25.30 57.62 81.30
C GLN A 70 -24.63 58.52 80.26
N LYS A 71 -24.64 59.85 80.47
CA LYS A 71 -23.97 60.81 79.59
C LYS A 71 -22.46 60.59 79.56
N ALA A 72 -21.84 60.33 80.72
CA ALA A 72 -20.41 60.04 80.80
C ALA A 72 -20.03 58.74 80.04
N GLN A 73 -20.84 57.69 80.14
CA GLN A 73 -20.62 56.45 79.38
C GLN A 73 -20.73 56.67 77.87
N LYS A 74 -21.79 57.34 77.41
CA LYS A 74 -22.00 57.64 75.99
C LYS A 74 -20.81 58.44 75.41
N ASN A 75 -20.35 59.46 76.14
CA ASN A 75 -19.20 60.24 75.73
C ASN A 75 -17.93 59.39 75.64
N ARG A 76 -17.64 58.54 76.63
CA ARG A 76 -16.48 57.64 76.60
C ARG A 76 -16.49 56.72 75.38
N THR A 77 -17.65 56.15 75.03
CA THR A 77 -17.80 55.30 73.84
C THR A 77 -17.55 56.08 72.56
N ILE A 78 -18.14 57.29 72.43
CA ILE A 78 -17.93 58.15 71.25
C ILE A 78 -16.46 58.52 71.09
N TYR A 79 -15.79 58.98 72.16
CA TYR A 79 -14.36 59.30 72.10
C TYR A 79 -13.51 58.09 71.73
N THR A 80 -13.83 56.90 72.26
CA THR A 80 -13.11 55.67 71.90
C THR A 80 -13.23 55.37 70.40
N PHE A 81 -14.43 55.47 69.82
CA PHE A 81 -14.63 55.28 68.38
C PHE A 81 -13.90 56.33 67.54
N ILE A 82 -13.95 57.60 67.95
CA ILE A 82 -13.21 58.69 67.28
C ILE A 82 -11.71 58.40 67.31
N THR A 83 -11.15 58.00 68.46
CA THR A 83 -9.73 57.65 68.60
C THR A 83 -9.34 56.49 67.69
N ILE A 84 -10.15 55.43 67.62
CA ILE A 84 -9.90 54.29 66.72
C ILE A 84 -9.90 54.74 65.26
N ILE A 85 -10.90 55.52 64.84
CA ILE A 85 -11.00 56.04 63.46
C ILE A 85 -9.78 56.90 63.12
N VAL A 86 -9.38 57.79 64.02
CA VAL A 86 -8.19 58.64 63.85
C VAL A 86 -6.92 57.78 63.75
N LEU A 87 -6.75 56.76 64.60
CA LEU A 87 -5.60 55.84 64.54
C LEU A 87 -5.53 55.09 63.21
N LEU A 88 -6.66 54.59 62.69
CA LEU A 88 -6.71 53.92 61.39
C LEU A 88 -6.27 54.85 60.26
N PHE A 89 -6.74 56.09 60.29
CA PHE A 89 -6.34 57.10 59.32
C PHE A 89 -4.84 57.46 59.39
N PHE A 90 -4.26 57.53 60.59
CA PHE A 90 -2.82 57.74 60.75
C PHE A 90 -2.03 56.54 60.22
N ALA A 91 -2.45 55.31 60.53
CA ALA A 91 -1.81 54.10 60.00
C ALA A 91 -1.85 54.07 58.46
N GLU A 92 -3.00 54.32 57.85
CA GLU A 92 -3.14 54.40 56.39
C GLU A 92 -2.24 55.50 55.79
N THR A 93 -2.16 56.67 56.43
CA THR A 93 -1.30 57.77 55.98
C THR A 93 0.19 57.40 56.03
N THR A 94 0.63 56.69 57.08
CA THR A 94 2.02 56.23 57.17
C THR A 94 2.35 55.22 56.07
N VAL A 95 1.45 54.28 55.80
CA VAL A 95 1.60 53.29 54.72
C VAL A 95 1.61 53.98 53.35
N ASP A 96 0.71 54.94 53.13
CA ASP A 96 0.66 55.72 51.88
C ASP A 96 1.94 56.52 51.65
N LEU A 97 2.52 57.12 52.70
CA LEU A 97 3.75 57.90 52.59
C LEU A 97 4.97 57.01 52.30
N MET A 98 5.06 55.85 52.96
CA MET A 98 6.11 54.86 52.68
C MET A 98 6.01 54.35 51.24
N ASN A 99 4.81 53.97 50.79
CA ASN A 99 4.60 53.52 49.42
C ASN A 99 4.89 54.64 48.41
N TYR A 100 4.48 55.87 48.69
CA TYR A 100 4.81 57.02 47.86
C TYR A 100 6.32 57.20 47.71
N GLN A 101 7.09 57.15 48.80
CA GLN A 101 8.54 57.28 48.77
C GLN A 101 9.19 56.13 47.99
N ASN A 102 8.73 54.89 48.19
CA ASN A 102 9.25 53.73 47.48
C ASN A 102 8.97 53.79 45.96
N HIS A 103 7.81 54.29 45.57
CA HIS A 103 7.37 54.27 44.17
C HIS A 103 7.72 55.55 43.38
N VAL A 104 7.85 56.71 44.02
CA VAL A 104 8.24 57.96 43.33
C VAL A 104 9.68 57.92 42.84
N VAL A 105 10.55 57.14 43.49
CA VAL A 105 11.94 56.93 43.04
C VAL A 105 11.96 56.29 41.65
N ALA A 106 11.07 55.34 41.37
CA ALA A 106 10.95 54.73 40.05
C ALA A 106 10.54 55.75 38.96
N ALA A 107 9.73 56.75 39.31
CA ALA A 107 9.31 57.79 38.37
C ALA A 107 10.43 58.75 37.96
N ASN A 108 11.43 58.93 38.83
CA ASN A 108 12.53 59.87 38.62
C ASN A 108 13.86 59.19 38.24
N ASN A 109 13.95 57.86 38.33
CA ASN A 109 15.16 57.10 38.00
C ASN A 109 15.11 56.60 36.57
N SER A 110 15.95 57.15 35.68
CA SER A 110 16.08 56.72 34.27
C SER A 110 16.49 55.25 34.07
N HIS A 111 16.99 54.59 35.11
CA HIS A 111 17.38 53.17 35.11
C HIS A 111 16.40 52.29 35.89
N ALA A 112 15.17 52.77 36.14
CA ALA A 112 14.14 51.96 36.77
C ALA A 112 13.84 50.70 35.93
N THR A 113 13.76 49.56 36.60
CA THR A 113 13.38 48.29 35.94
C THR A 113 11.89 48.29 35.59
N HIS A 114 11.50 47.46 34.62
CA HIS A 114 10.09 47.29 34.26
C HIS A 114 9.19 46.96 35.46
N GLU A 115 9.63 46.05 36.33
CA GLU A 115 8.89 45.64 37.53
C GLU A 115 8.71 46.80 38.53
N GLN A 116 9.73 47.65 38.69
CA GLN A 116 9.65 48.84 39.55
C GLN A 116 8.66 49.86 38.99
N LEU A 117 8.65 50.07 37.68
CA LEU A 117 7.71 50.96 37.01
C LEU A 117 6.27 50.42 37.11
N GLU A 118 6.06 49.13 36.90
CA GLU A 118 4.75 48.47 37.00
C GLU A 118 4.17 48.53 38.42
N LYS A 119 4.99 48.21 39.44
CA LYS A 119 4.57 48.28 40.84
C LYS A 119 4.17 49.70 41.23
N ALA A 120 4.95 50.69 40.78
CA ALA A 120 4.65 52.09 41.00
C ALA A 120 3.36 52.52 40.30
N GLU A 121 3.20 52.21 39.01
CA GLU A 121 2.00 52.51 38.21
C GLU A 121 0.75 51.91 38.84
N THR A 122 0.80 50.64 39.23
CA THR A 122 -0.30 49.91 39.87
C THR A 122 -0.71 50.57 41.19
N TRP A 123 0.27 50.95 42.01
CA TRP A 123 -0.01 51.61 43.29
C TRP A 123 -0.66 52.98 43.10
N PHE A 124 -0.11 53.83 42.23
CA PHE A 124 -0.69 55.15 41.94
C PHE A 124 -2.08 55.05 41.30
N THR A 125 -2.31 54.03 40.46
CA THR A 125 -3.64 53.75 39.88
C THR A 125 -4.65 53.40 40.98
N LYS A 126 -4.29 52.50 41.90
CA LYS A 126 -5.15 52.13 43.05
C LYS A 126 -5.40 53.31 43.98
N TYR A 127 -4.38 54.13 44.24
CA TYR A 127 -4.49 55.35 45.05
C TYR A 127 -5.47 56.37 44.44
N LEU A 128 -5.44 56.55 43.12
CA LEU A 128 -6.35 57.46 42.42
C LEU A 128 -7.79 56.92 42.35
N ALA A 129 -7.94 55.61 42.12
CA ALA A 129 -9.24 54.94 42.02
C ALA A 129 -9.97 54.79 43.36
N ALA A 130 -9.26 54.88 44.48
CA ALA A 130 -9.85 54.73 45.81
C ALA A 130 -10.92 55.82 46.14
N PRO A 131 -11.93 55.47 46.97
CA PRO A 131 -12.95 56.42 47.45
C PRO A 131 -12.37 57.67 48.12
N TYR A 132 -13.11 58.77 48.05
CA TYR A 132 -12.62 60.09 48.48
C TYR A 132 -12.06 60.13 49.91
N PHE A 133 -12.71 59.44 50.84
CA PHE A 133 -12.41 59.47 52.28
C PHE A 133 -11.22 58.61 52.69
N ARG A 134 -10.81 57.62 51.88
CA ARG A 134 -9.78 56.63 52.24
C ARG A 134 -8.42 57.28 52.50
N HIS A 135 -8.00 58.15 51.58
CA HIS A 135 -6.71 58.83 51.63
C HIS A 135 -6.80 60.24 52.21
N PHE A 136 -7.71 60.47 53.17
CA PHE A 136 -8.06 61.82 53.61
C PHE A 136 -6.85 62.62 54.13
N PHE A 137 -6.07 62.04 55.04
CA PHE A 137 -4.88 62.70 55.59
C PHE A 137 -3.66 62.61 54.66
N SER A 138 -3.48 61.51 53.90
CA SER A 138 -2.38 61.38 52.95
C SER A 138 -2.45 62.39 51.80
N ARG A 139 -3.64 62.90 51.45
CA ARG A 139 -3.83 63.96 50.45
C ARG A 139 -3.19 65.30 50.79
N ILE A 140 -2.93 65.59 52.06
CA ILE A 140 -2.20 66.79 52.48
C ILE A 140 -0.79 66.79 51.86
N VAL A 141 -0.19 65.61 51.71
CA VAL A 141 1.18 65.43 51.17
C VAL A 141 1.17 64.96 49.70
N LEU A 142 0.23 64.07 49.34
CA LEU A 142 0.06 63.48 48.01
C LEU A 142 -1.32 63.81 47.44
N SER A 143 -1.47 65.01 46.88
CA SER A 143 -2.72 65.41 46.23
C SER A 143 -3.03 64.54 45.00
N ARG A 144 -4.32 64.40 44.65
CA ARG A 144 -4.74 63.68 43.44
C ARG A 144 -4.05 64.21 42.17
N LYS A 145 -3.89 65.53 42.05
CA LYS A 145 -3.19 66.14 40.92
C LYS A 145 -1.73 65.69 40.85
N LYS A 146 -1.02 65.70 41.99
CA LYS A 146 0.37 65.24 42.08
C LYS A 146 0.51 63.75 41.78
N ALA A 147 -0.36 62.92 42.34
CA ALA A 147 -0.41 61.49 42.07
C ALA A 147 -0.68 61.20 40.58
N HIS A 148 -1.61 61.94 39.96
CA HIS A 148 -1.90 61.81 38.53
C HIS A 148 -0.71 62.23 37.67
N THR A 149 -0.05 63.35 37.96
CA THR A 149 1.17 63.76 37.25
C THR A 149 2.28 62.71 37.35
N ILE A 150 2.46 62.08 38.52
CA ILE A 150 3.45 61.02 38.69
C ILE A 150 3.05 59.77 37.92
N LEU A 151 1.77 59.38 37.95
CA LEU A 151 1.24 58.27 37.17
C LEU A 151 1.49 58.46 35.67
N THR A 152 1.19 59.64 35.12
CA THR A 152 1.45 59.95 33.71
C THR A 152 2.94 59.89 33.38
N LYS A 153 3.83 60.34 34.28
CA LYS A 153 5.28 60.22 34.09
C LYS A 153 5.73 58.75 34.08
N LEU A 154 5.22 57.95 35.01
CA LEU A 154 5.51 56.51 35.08
C LEU A 154 5.05 55.79 33.82
N GLN A 155 3.83 56.09 33.35
CA GLN A 155 3.27 55.54 32.11
C GLN A 155 4.13 55.88 30.91
N LYS A 156 4.49 57.17 30.72
CA LYS A 156 5.38 57.60 29.64
C LYS A 156 6.77 56.94 29.71
N HIS A 157 7.30 56.76 30.93
CA HIS A 157 8.59 56.12 31.12
C HIS A 157 8.53 54.63 30.74
N ARG A 158 7.52 53.91 31.23
CA ARG A 158 7.35 52.48 30.93
C ARG A 158 7.04 52.25 29.46
N GLU A 159 6.25 53.13 28.85
CA GLU A 159 5.99 53.14 27.41
C GLU A 159 7.28 53.32 26.61
N LYS A 160 8.10 54.32 26.93
CA LYS A 160 9.43 54.50 26.31
C LYS A 160 10.32 53.27 26.50
N PHE A 161 10.37 52.71 27.70
CA PHE A 161 11.21 51.54 28.02
C PHE A 161 10.85 50.32 27.17
N LEU A 162 9.55 50.09 26.91
CA LEU A 162 9.08 48.97 26.10
C LEU A 162 9.20 49.23 24.59
N TRP A 163 9.06 50.49 24.15
CA TRP A 163 9.08 50.85 22.73
C TRP A 163 10.47 51.10 22.16
N GLU A 164 11.40 51.67 22.92
CA GLU A 164 12.77 51.98 22.47
C GLU A 164 13.53 50.75 21.90
N PRO A 165 13.37 49.52 22.43
CA PRO A 165 13.92 48.31 21.81
C PRO A 165 13.33 47.99 20.42
N VAL A 166 12.06 48.31 20.19
CA VAL A 166 11.39 48.15 18.89
C VAL A 166 12.05 49.08 17.87
N GLU A 167 12.18 50.36 18.19
CA GLU A 167 12.82 51.36 17.33
C GLU A 167 14.26 50.96 16.99
N LYS A 168 15.06 50.59 18.00
CA LYS A 168 16.45 50.13 17.79
C LYS A 168 16.55 48.88 16.92
N ALA A 169 15.57 47.99 16.98
CA ALA A 169 15.54 46.80 16.14
C ALA A 169 15.18 47.14 14.69
N LEU A 170 14.22 48.05 14.49
CA LEU A 170 13.83 48.54 13.17
C LEU A 170 14.94 49.34 12.49
N ASP A 171 15.65 50.22 13.21
CA ASP A 171 16.80 51.00 12.69
C ASP A 171 17.92 50.10 12.14
N LYS A 172 18.05 48.89 12.71
CA LYS A 172 19.02 47.88 12.28
C LYS A 172 18.46 46.90 11.24
N ASN A 173 17.25 47.13 10.74
CA ASN A 173 16.51 46.25 9.83
C ASN A 173 16.29 44.82 10.38
N PHE A 174 16.25 44.65 11.70
CA PHE A 174 16.01 43.36 12.35
C PHE A 174 14.52 43.16 12.68
N LEU A 175 13.73 42.92 11.64
CA LEU A 175 12.28 42.77 11.75
C LEU A 175 11.84 41.70 12.77
N GLN A 176 12.59 40.60 12.91
CA GLN A 176 12.30 39.55 13.89
C GLN A 176 12.50 39.99 15.35
N ALA A 177 13.57 40.71 15.62
CA ALA A 177 13.79 41.29 16.95
C ALA A 177 12.72 42.37 17.24
N ALA A 178 12.36 43.17 16.23
CA ALA A 178 11.29 44.15 16.34
C ALA A 178 9.93 43.50 16.64
N LYS A 179 9.58 42.38 15.98
CA LYS A 179 8.37 41.57 16.26
C LYS A 179 8.32 41.13 17.73
N ALA A 180 9.38 40.54 18.25
CA ALA A 180 9.43 40.08 19.64
C ALA A 180 9.25 41.24 20.65
N HIS A 181 9.88 42.38 20.39
CA HIS A 181 9.72 43.58 21.23
C HIS A 181 8.32 44.20 21.10
N ALA A 182 7.75 44.24 19.90
CA ALA A 182 6.40 44.77 19.64
C ALA A 182 5.31 43.89 20.27
N GLN A 183 5.46 42.56 20.24
CA GLN A 183 4.58 41.63 20.95
C GLN A 183 4.61 41.90 22.46
N LYS A 184 5.81 42.04 23.03
CA LYS A 184 5.97 42.39 24.44
C LYS A 184 5.32 43.74 24.75
N TYR A 185 5.45 44.75 23.88
CA TYR A 185 4.75 46.02 24.05
C TYR A 185 3.23 45.85 24.10
N LEU A 186 2.64 45.09 23.16
CA LEU A 186 1.20 44.85 23.09
C LEU A 186 0.64 44.08 24.30
N GLU A 187 1.43 43.20 24.92
CA GLU A 187 1.05 42.50 26.15
C GLU A 187 0.82 43.47 27.33
N TYR A 188 1.67 44.50 27.46
CA TYR A 188 1.59 45.46 28.57
C TYR A 188 0.75 46.71 28.24
N TYR A 189 0.70 47.13 26.96
CA TYR A 189 -0.03 48.32 26.50
C TYR A 189 -0.90 48.00 25.26
N PRO A 190 -1.99 47.23 25.41
CA PRO A 190 -2.89 46.89 24.31
C PRO A 190 -3.66 48.09 23.74
N TYR A 191 -3.64 49.24 24.43
CA TYR A 191 -4.27 50.50 24.03
C TYR A 191 -3.30 51.69 24.15
N GLY A 192 -1.98 51.43 24.16
CA GLY A 192 -0.94 52.46 24.23
C GLY A 192 -0.76 53.22 22.91
N GLN A 193 0.11 54.24 22.93
CA GLN A 193 0.34 55.13 21.79
C GLN A 193 0.84 54.39 20.54
N HIS A 194 1.68 53.37 20.72
CA HIS A 194 2.31 52.61 19.64
C HIS A 194 1.58 51.29 19.31
N THR A 195 0.33 51.13 19.77
CA THR A 195 -0.42 49.87 19.57
C THR A 195 -0.55 49.53 18.08
N GLN A 196 -0.93 50.50 17.25
CA GLN A 196 -1.11 50.26 15.82
C GLN A 196 0.24 49.91 15.15
N GLU A 197 1.29 50.67 15.44
CA GLU A 197 2.64 50.42 14.91
C GLU A 197 3.14 49.03 15.34
N ALA A 198 2.92 48.63 16.59
CA ALA A 198 3.29 47.32 17.09
C ALA A 198 2.52 46.18 16.39
N GLN A 199 1.23 46.38 16.11
CA GLN A 199 0.42 45.42 15.34
C GLN A 199 0.90 45.33 13.89
N ASP A 200 1.21 46.46 13.26
CA ASP A 200 1.72 46.51 11.89
C ASP A 200 3.09 45.84 11.76
N ILE A 201 3.98 46.02 12.74
CA ILE A 201 5.29 45.34 12.79
C ILE A 201 5.11 43.84 12.96
N LYS A 202 4.25 43.42 13.89
CA LYS A 202 3.94 42.00 14.10
C LYS A 202 3.42 41.38 12.81
N LEU A 203 2.48 42.05 12.15
CA LEU A 203 1.88 41.59 10.91
C LEU A 203 2.91 41.52 9.78
N SER A 204 3.71 42.56 9.60
CA SER A 204 4.75 42.61 8.56
C SER A 204 5.78 41.50 8.74
N ALA A 205 6.14 41.18 9.98
CA ALA A 205 7.05 40.08 10.27
C ALA A 205 6.41 38.71 9.98
N GLU A 206 5.13 38.51 10.31
CA GLU A 206 4.39 37.29 9.98
C GLU A 206 4.23 37.10 8.47
N VAL A 207 3.94 38.17 7.71
CA VAL A 207 3.91 38.15 6.24
C VAL A 207 5.27 37.72 5.69
N LYS A 208 6.36 38.34 6.16
CA LYS A 208 7.72 38.02 5.69
C LYS A 208 8.13 36.58 6.01
N GLU A 209 7.82 36.09 7.22
CA GLU A 209 8.05 34.69 7.59
C GLU A 209 7.32 33.71 6.65
N ASN A 210 6.06 34.02 6.35
CA ASN A 210 5.24 33.21 5.46
C ASN A 210 5.80 33.20 4.02
N GLU A 211 6.20 34.37 3.51
CA GLU A 211 6.85 34.50 2.20
C GLU A 211 8.17 33.72 2.14
N GLU A 212 9.04 33.85 3.15
CA GLU A 212 10.30 33.11 3.22
C GLU A 212 10.10 31.59 3.33
N ALA A 213 9.10 31.15 4.08
CA ALA A 213 8.76 29.73 4.17
C ALA A 213 8.24 29.20 2.83
N PHE A 214 7.35 29.93 2.17
CA PHE A 214 6.87 29.61 0.83
C PHE A 214 8.01 29.52 -0.19
N HIS A 215 8.90 30.51 -0.24
CA HIS A 215 10.02 30.51 -1.18
C HIS A 215 11.00 29.35 -0.94
N ARG A 216 11.23 28.95 0.32
CA ARG A 216 11.99 27.74 0.65
C ARG A 216 11.32 26.48 0.08
N LEU A 217 10.02 26.33 0.26
CA LEU A 217 9.28 25.19 -0.31
C LEU A 217 9.33 25.20 -1.84
N LYS A 218 9.12 26.36 -2.47
CA LYS A 218 9.21 26.53 -3.93
C LYS A 218 10.59 26.14 -4.48
N PHE A 219 11.66 26.46 -3.76
CA PHE A 219 13.04 26.11 -4.14
C PHE A 219 13.30 24.59 -4.14
N LEU A 220 12.61 23.84 -3.28
CA LEU A 220 12.79 22.38 -3.17
C LEU A 220 12.03 21.59 -4.25
N VAL A 221 11.07 22.20 -4.95
CA VAL A 221 10.21 21.51 -5.93
C VAL A 221 11.01 20.78 -7.04
N PRO A 222 12.08 21.35 -7.63
CA PRO A 222 12.88 20.65 -8.63
C PRO A 222 13.62 19.42 -8.08
N GLU A 223 14.02 19.44 -6.80
CA GLU A 223 14.76 18.33 -6.16
C GLU A 223 13.87 17.09 -6.02
N TYR A 224 12.59 17.30 -5.72
CA TYR A 224 11.62 16.22 -5.53
C TYR A 224 10.79 15.91 -6.79
N GLN A 225 11.18 16.42 -7.96
CA GLN A 225 10.41 16.24 -9.20
C GLN A 225 10.29 14.77 -9.66
N GLN A 226 11.17 13.88 -9.17
CA GLN A 226 11.13 12.43 -9.42
C GLN A 226 10.83 11.60 -8.16
N ASP A 227 10.59 12.25 -7.02
CA ASP A 227 10.31 11.60 -5.73
C ASP A 227 8.87 11.89 -5.29
N ILE A 228 8.02 10.86 -5.34
CA ILE A 228 6.61 10.94 -4.97
C ILE A 228 6.45 11.34 -3.50
N ASP A 229 7.23 10.73 -2.61
CA ASP A 229 7.05 10.93 -1.17
C ASP A 229 7.59 12.30 -0.76
N GLY A 230 8.70 12.73 -1.37
CA GLY A 230 9.17 14.11 -1.30
C GLY A 230 8.14 15.14 -1.80
N SER A 231 7.52 14.90 -2.95
CA SER A 231 6.47 15.77 -3.49
C SER A 231 5.21 15.81 -2.62
N LYS A 232 4.80 14.68 -2.01
CA LYS A 232 3.70 14.65 -1.03
C LYS A 232 4.05 15.44 0.23
N SER A 233 5.27 15.27 0.74
CA SER A 233 5.74 16.00 1.92
C SER A 233 5.75 17.52 1.66
N LEU A 234 6.19 17.96 0.48
CA LEU A 234 6.14 19.37 0.10
C LEU A 234 4.70 19.90 0.04
N LEU A 235 3.76 19.12 -0.49
CA LEU A 235 2.35 19.50 -0.55
C LEU A 235 1.74 19.63 0.86
N GLU A 236 2.10 18.73 1.77
CA GLU A 236 1.67 18.80 3.17
C GLU A 236 2.22 20.04 3.88
N GLU A 237 3.52 20.31 3.73
CA GLU A 237 4.16 21.50 4.31
C GLU A 237 3.60 22.81 3.71
N LEU A 238 3.29 22.82 2.41
CA LEU A 238 2.61 23.95 1.76
C LEU A 238 1.21 24.19 2.37
N GLY A 239 0.53 23.13 2.78
CA GLY A 239 -0.76 23.19 3.47
C GLY A 239 -0.69 23.68 4.92
N LYS A 240 0.49 23.64 5.55
CA LYS A 240 0.72 24.15 6.92
C LYS A 240 0.97 25.66 6.96
N LEU A 241 1.24 26.30 5.81
CA LEU A 241 1.49 27.74 5.75
C LEU A 241 0.23 28.54 6.15
N PRO A 242 0.38 29.67 6.85
CA PRO A 242 -0.74 30.56 7.17
C PRO A 242 -1.49 31.07 5.92
N VAL A 243 -2.81 30.89 5.87
CA VAL A 243 -3.69 31.25 4.71
C VAL A 243 -4.63 32.43 4.96
N HIS A 244 -4.53 33.08 6.12
CA HIS A 244 -5.45 34.18 6.45
C HIS A 244 -5.09 35.45 5.68
N PRO A 245 -6.07 36.27 5.23
CA PRO A 245 -5.82 37.43 4.36
C PRO A 245 -4.86 38.49 4.92
N GLN A 246 -4.61 38.49 6.23
CA GLN A 246 -3.72 39.42 6.90
C GLN A 246 -2.25 39.05 6.68
N VAL A 247 -1.93 37.74 6.64
CA VAL A 247 -0.55 37.21 6.58
C VAL A 247 -0.19 36.58 5.24
N GLU A 248 -1.18 36.36 4.37
CA GLU A 248 -1.00 35.87 3.01
C GLU A 248 -1.40 36.98 2.03
N THR A 249 -0.42 37.61 1.39
CA THR A 249 -0.69 38.62 0.35
C THR A 249 -1.41 37.96 -0.84
N GLN A 250 -2.18 38.74 -1.61
CA GLN A 250 -2.88 38.21 -2.79
C GLN A 250 -1.90 37.59 -3.80
N VAL A 251 -0.71 38.16 -3.93
CA VAL A 251 0.37 37.64 -4.78
C VAL A 251 0.84 36.28 -4.25
N LEU A 252 1.18 36.20 -2.96
CA LEU A 252 1.61 34.94 -2.34
C LEU A 252 0.55 33.84 -2.46
N ARG A 253 -0.72 34.18 -2.29
CA ARG A 253 -1.85 33.26 -2.48
C ARG A 253 -1.90 32.67 -3.88
N GLN A 254 -1.76 33.52 -4.91
CA GLN A 254 -1.78 33.08 -6.29
C GLN A 254 -0.59 32.18 -6.61
N GLU A 255 0.59 32.53 -6.12
CA GLU A 255 1.79 31.69 -6.27
C GLU A 255 1.65 30.35 -5.55
N ARG A 256 1.08 30.34 -4.34
CA ARG A 256 0.81 29.12 -3.57
C ARG A 256 -0.13 28.18 -4.32
N PHE A 257 -1.24 28.70 -4.84
CA PHE A 257 -2.17 27.88 -5.64
C PHE A 257 -1.55 27.34 -6.92
N ALA A 258 -0.72 28.14 -7.60
CA ALA A 258 -0.01 27.68 -8.78
C ALA A 258 0.95 26.53 -8.45
N LEU A 259 1.69 26.65 -7.34
CA LEU A 259 2.61 25.62 -6.87
C LEU A 259 1.88 24.35 -6.41
N GLU A 260 0.78 24.50 -5.67
CA GLU A 260 -0.09 23.40 -5.25
C GLU A 260 -0.59 22.60 -6.46
N LYS A 261 -1.08 23.32 -7.49
CA LYS A 261 -1.51 22.71 -8.75
C LYS A 261 -0.36 22.00 -9.47
N GLN A 262 0.83 22.60 -9.49
CA GLN A 262 2.02 21.99 -10.09
C GLN A 262 2.38 20.67 -9.39
N LEU A 263 2.43 20.65 -8.06
CA LEU A 263 2.73 19.45 -7.26
C LEU A 263 1.66 18.37 -7.44
N LEU A 264 0.37 18.73 -7.43
CA LEU A 264 -0.72 17.78 -7.68
C LEU A 264 -0.65 17.16 -9.07
N ASN A 265 -0.27 17.94 -10.09
CA ASN A 265 -0.07 17.44 -11.44
C ASN A 265 1.11 16.47 -11.53
N LEU A 266 2.23 16.79 -10.87
CA LEU A 266 3.42 15.92 -10.79
C LEU A 266 3.09 14.58 -10.10
N LEU A 267 2.41 14.62 -8.95
CA LEU A 267 1.98 13.41 -8.25
C LEU A 267 1.03 12.56 -9.11
N SER A 268 0.11 13.21 -9.82
CA SER A 268 -0.83 12.52 -10.70
C SER A 268 -0.14 11.88 -11.91
N SER A 269 0.86 12.54 -12.50
CA SER A 269 1.61 11.97 -13.64
C SER A 269 2.52 10.81 -13.19
N GLN A 270 3.21 10.95 -12.06
CA GLN A 270 4.03 9.88 -11.48
C GLN A 270 3.20 8.65 -11.11
N GLN A 271 2.04 8.83 -10.44
CA GLN A 271 1.18 7.70 -10.09
C GLN A 271 0.60 6.99 -11.32
N LYS A 272 0.28 7.74 -12.39
CA LYS A 272 -0.12 7.15 -13.67
C LYS A 272 1.01 6.33 -14.28
N TRP A 273 2.24 6.86 -14.27
CA TRP A 273 3.42 6.18 -14.76
C TRP A 273 3.72 4.89 -13.98
N GLU A 274 3.66 4.92 -12.65
CA GLU A 274 3.86 3.73 -11.81
C GLU A 274 2.86 2.65 -12.14
N ARG A 275 1.55 2.96 -12.12
CA ARG A 275 0.50 1.99 -12.46
C ARG A 275 0.67 1.42 -13.86
N PHE A 276 1.04 2.26 -14.82
CA PHE A 276 1.34 1.84 -16.19
C PHE A 276 2.53 0.86 -16.22
N SER A 277 3.65 1.22 -15.58
CA SER A 277 4.85 0.39 -15.54
C SER A 277 4.61 -0.95 -14.82
N GLU A 278 3.80 -0.95 -13.75
CA GLU A 278 3.40 -2.15 -13.02
C GLU A 278 2.53 -3.07 -13.87
N ASP A 279 1.57 -2.55 -14.63
CA ASP A 279 0.74 -3.37 -15.53
C ASP A 279 1.60 -4.01 -16.64
N ILE A 280 2.56 -3.28 -17.21
CA ILE A 280 3.54 -3.84 -18.15
C ILE A 280 4.35 -4.97 -17.51
N GLU A 281 4.89 -4.75 -16.31
CA GLU A 281 5.67 -5.76 -15.59
C GLU A 281 4.83 -6.99 -15.22
N GLN A 282 3.57 -6.80 -14.82
CA GLN A 282 2.65 -7.90 -14.53
C GLN A 282 2.38 -8.74 -15.79
N LYS A 283 2.06 -8.10 -16.91
CA LYS A 283 1.84 -8.79 -18.20
C LYS A 283 3.09 -9.52 -18.69
N MET A 284 4.26 -8.94 -18.47
CA MET A 284 5.54 -9.60 -18.74
C MET A 284 5.71 -10.88 -17.90
N ARG A 285 5.38 -10.83 -16.61
CA ARG A 285 5.46 -12.01 -15.71
C ARG A 285 4.46 -13.11 -16.10
N THR A 286 3.24 -12.76 -16.48
CA THR A 286 2.22 -13.74 -16.89
C THR A 286 2.47 -14.31 -18.30
N GLY A 287 3.33 -13.68 -19.09
CA GLY A 287 3.64 -14.08 -20.47
C GLY A 287 2.70 -13.49 -21.51
N GLU A 288 1.92 -12.46 -21.16
CA GLU A 288 1.05 -11.70 -22.05
C GLU A 288 1.86 -10.66 -22.85
N PHE A 289 2.92 -11.10 -23.55
CA PHE A 289 3.87 -10.21 -24.21
C PHE A 289 3.23 -9.30 -25.26
N LEU A 290 2.26 -9.81 -26.03
CA LEU A 290 1.57 -9.03 -27.04
C LEU A 290 0.75 -7.87 -26.43
N GLU A 291 0.05 -8.11 -25.32
CA GLU A 291 -0.74 -7.08 -24.67
C GLU A 291 0.15 -6.04 -23.98
N ALA A 292 1.25 -6.48 -23.34
CA ALA A 292 2.27 -5.57 -22.83
C ALA A 292 2.87 -4.70 -23.96
N ALA A 293 3.16 -5.30 -25.11
CA ALA A 293 3.70 -4.57 -26.27
C ALA A 293 2.71 -3.51 -26.79
N LYS A 294 1.42 -3.87 -26.94
CA LYS A 294 0.38 -2.91 -27.38
C LYS A 294 0.24 -1.75 -26.41
N LEU A 295 0.25 -2.01 -25.10
CA LEU A 295 0.18 -0.96 -24.09
C LEU A 295 1.40 -0.03 -24.19
N LEU A 296 2.61 -0.59 -24.31
CA LEU A 296 3.85 0.19 -24.51
C LEU A 296 3.85 1.03 -25.79
N ASP A 297 3.26 0.52 -26.87
CA ASP A 297 3.18 1.22 -28.16
C ASP A 297 2.15 2.35 -28.14
N SER A 298 1.02 2.13 -27.46
CA SER A 298 -0.07 3.11 -27.36
C SER A 298 0.17 4.23 -26.34
N TYR A 299 1.11 4.05 -25.41
CA TYR A 299 1.35 5.01 -24.34
C TYR A 299 2.09 6.24 -24.87
N GLN A 300 1.44 7.39 -24.81
CA GLN A 300 2.07 8.68 -25.04
C GLN A 300 2.61 9.20 -23.71
N ALA A 301 3.94 9.24 -23.57
CA ALA A 301 4.58 9.81 -22.40
C ALA A 301 4.85 11.30 -22.59
N ASP A 302 4.72 12.06 -21.50
CA ASP A 302 5.21 13.44 -21.43
C ASP A 302 6.75 13.50 -21.29
N ASP A 303 7.39 12.37 -20.90
CA ASP A 303 8.85 12.19 -20.78
C ASP A 303 9.32 10.99 -21.61
N ASP A 304 9.97 11.28 -22.74
CA ASP A 304 10.49 10.28 -23.67
C ASP A 304 11.55 9.36 -23.05
N LYS A 305 12.29 9.79 -22.01
CA LYS A 305 13.43 9.03 -21.51
C LYS A 305 12.99 7.78 -20.75
N HIS A 306 12.06 7.91 -19.81
CA HIS A 306 11.56 6.78 -19.01
C HIS A 306 10.81 5.75 -19.87
N LEU A 307 10.03 6.22 -20.85
CA LEU A 307 9.34 5.35 -21.80
C LEU A 307 10.34 4.56 -22.66
N ASN A 308 11.35 5.22 -23.21
CA ASN A 308 12.36 4.55 -24.04
C ASN A 308 13.15 3.49 -23.26
N ASP A 309 13.56 3.80 -22.02
CA ASP A 309 14.24 2.85 -21.14
C ASP A 309 13.36 1.62 -20.82
N LEU A 310 12.06 1.82 -20.59
CA LEU A 310 11.11 0.71 -20.41
C LEU A 310 10.93 -0.11 -21.70
N LYS A 311 10.81 0.55 -22.87
CA LYS A 311 10.73 -0.13 -24.18
C LYS A 311 11.98 -0.97 -24.45
N ASP A 312 13.17 -0.50 -24.08
CA ASP A 312 14.41 -1.24 -24.29
C ASP A 312 14.55 -2.44 -23.35
N ARG A 313 14.23 -2.28 -22.06
CA ARG A 313 14.13 -3.42 -21.13
C ARG A 313 13.15 -4.48 -21.61
N PHE A 314 11.99 -4.05 -22.12
CA PHE A 314 10.97 -4.93 -22.66
C PHE A 314 11.52 -5.79 -23.81
N LYS A 315 12.15 -5.17 -24.82
CA LYS A 315 12.75 -5.87 -25.97
C LYS A 315 13.70 -6.99 -25.54
N THR A 316 14.61 -6.70 -24.61
CA THR A 316 15.59 -7.67 -24.12
C THR A 316 14.92 -8.79 -23.34
N ARG A 317 14.01 -8.46 -22.41
CA ARG A 317 13.42 -9.43 -21.50
C ARG A 317 12.46 -10.39 -22.19
N VAL A 318 11.69 -9.94 -23.19
CA VAL A 318 10.81 -10.81 -23.97
C VAL A 318 11.60 -11.95 -24.61
N ILE A 319 12.73 -11.64 -25.26
CA ILE A 319 13.56 -12.65 -25.93
C ILE A 319 14.15 -13.63 -24.92
N GLN A 320 14.69 -13.15 -23.80
CA GLN A 320 15.24 -14.01 -22.75
C GLN A 320 14.18 -14.94 -22.14
N ASP A 321 12.96 -14.44 -21.94
CA ASP A 321 11.86 -15.25 -21.41
C ASP A 321 11.39 -16.30 -22.42
N LEU A 322 11.32 -15.96 -23.71
CA LEU A 322 11.01 -16.91 -24.78
C LEU A 322 12.05 -18.03 -24.85
N GLU A 323 13.35 -17.70 -24.86
CA GLU A 323 14.44 -18.68 -24.85
C GLU A 323 14.35 -19.64 -23.65
N ARG A 324 14.11 -19.09 -22.45
CA ARG A 324 13.97 -19.87 -21.22
C ARG A 324 12.80 -20.84 -21.31
N ARG A 325 11.64 -20.37 -21.79
CA ARG A 325 10.42 -21.19 -21.92
C ARG A 325 10.58 -22.29 -22.99
N VAL A 326 11.23 -22.00 -24.12
CA VAL A 326 11.56 -23.00 -25.15
C VAL A 326 12.49 -24.07 -24.58
N THR A 327 13.59 -23.65 -23.96
CA THR A 327 14.57 -24.57 -23.35
C THR A 327 13.91 -25.47 -22.29
N HIS A 328 13.03 -24.89 -21.47
CA HIS A 328 12.29 -25.65 -20.46
C HIS A 328 11.36 -26.68 -21.12
N ALA A 329 10.50 -26.25 -22.04
CA ALA A 329 9.53 -27.14 -22.69
C ALA A 329 10.18 -28.30 -23.46
N LEU A 330 11.33 -28.06 -24.09
CA LEU A 330 12.10 -29.11 -24.77
C LEU A 330 12.73 -30.11 -23.79
N LYS A 331 13.08 -29.69 -22.56
CA LYS A 331 13.68 -30.58 -21.54
C LYS A 331 12.65 -31.37 -20.76
N THR A 332 11.50 -30.78 -20.43
CA THR A 332 10.47 -31.39 -19.59
C THR A 332 9.41 -32.16 -20.37
N ASN A 333 9.45 -32.12 -21.70
CA ASN A 333 8.44 -32.68 -22.59
C ASN A 333 7.02 -32.13 -22.30
N GLU A 334 6.95 -30.90 -21.76
CA GLU A 334 5.71 -30.15 -21.60
C GLU A 334 5.08 -29.79 -22.95
N THR A 335 3.83 -29.34 -22.91
CA THR A 335 3.09 -28.99 -24.12
C THR A 335 3.71 -27.76 -24.82
N LEU A 336 4.36 -28.02 -25.96
CA LEU A 336 5.01 -26.99 -26.79
C LEU A 336 4.03 -25.95 -27.36
N GLY A 337 2.73 -26.25 -27.40
CA GLY A 337 1.70 -25.39 -28.00
C GLY A 337 1.66 -23.97 -27.42
N GLY A 338 1.83 -23.82 -26.10
CA GLY A 338 1.86 -22.50 -25.46
C GLY A 338 3.07 -21.67 -25.90
N VAL A 339 4.24 -22.29 -25.98
CA VAL A 339 5.49 -21.62 -26.39
C VAL A 339 5.47 -21.28 -27.88
N VAL A 340 5.00 -22.20 -28.73
CA VAL A 340 4.85 -21.96 -30.18
C VAL A 340 3.91 -20.78 -30.45
N LYS A 341 2.81 -20.68 -29.69
CA LYS A 341 1.89 -19.54 -29.78
C LYS A 341 2.61 -18.21 -29.51
N LEU A 342 3.40 -18.14 -28.42
CA LEU A 342 4.14 -16.93 -28.06
C LEU A 342 5.19 -16.53 -29.12
N LEU A 343 5.92 -17.50 -29.67
CA LEU A 343 6.89 -17.25 -30.74
C LEU A 343 6.21 -16.73 -32.02
N THR A 344 5.07 -17.30 -32.38
CA THR A 344 4.27 -16.86 -33.54
C THR A 344 3.67 -15.48 -33.32
N GLU A 345 3.17 -15.19 -32.12
CA GLU A 345 2.66 -13.85 -31.76
C GLU A 345 3.77 -12.80 -31.85
N TYR A 346 4.97 -13.09 -31.35
CA TYR A 346 6.11 -12.18 -31.46
C TYR A 346 6.45 -11.84 -32.91
N ASN A 347 6.41 -12.80 -33.83
CA ASN A 347 6.68 -12.56 -35.26
C ASN A 347 5.46 -12.05 -36.05
N SER A 348 4.29 -11.93 -35.43
CA SER A 348 3.07 -11.50 -36.11
C SER A 348 3.06 -10.00 -36.40
N ALA A 349 2.28 -9.59 -37.41
CA ALA A 349 2.03 -8.18 -37.70
C ALA A 349 1.26 -7.44 -36.59
N LYS A 350 0.70 -8.17 -35.61
CA LYS A 350 0.00 -7.58 -34.46
C LYS A 350 0.96 -7.12 -33.37
N PHE A 351 2.19 -7.63 -33.37
CA PHE A 351 3.21 -7.23 -32.41
C PHE A 351 3.88 -5.94 -32.91
N PRO A 352 3.87 -4.85 -32.12
CA PRO A 352 4.43 -3.56 -32.54
C PRO A 352 5.87 -3.66 -33.04
N SER A 353 6.11 -3.17 -34.26
CA SER A 353 7.41 -3.31 -34.92
C SER A 353 8.54 -2.55 -34.22
N GLU A 354 8.23 -1.44 -33.54
CA GLU A 354 9.22 -0.69 -32.74
C GLU A 354 9.78 -1.51 -31.57
N LEU A 355 8.99 -2.46 -31.07
CA LEU A 355 9.35 -3.34 -29.96
C LEU A 355 9.93 -4.67 -30.44
N GLN A 356 10.11 -4.85 -31.75
CA GLN A 356 10.79 -6.00 -32.33
C GLN A 356 12.18 -5.60 -32.83
N THR A 357 13.23 -6.12 -32.18
CA THR A 357 14.59 -5.95 -32.71
C THR A 357 14.85 -6.95 -33.83
N ASN A 358 15.70 -6.58 -34.80
CA ASN A 358 16.15 -7.50 -35.86
C ASN A 358 16.83 -8.74 -35.27
N GLU A 359 17.59 -8.56 -34.20
CA GLU A 359 18.20 -9.66 -33.44
C GLU A 359 17.13 -10.56 -32.80
N GLY A 360 16.11 -9.98 -32.15
CA GLY A 360 15.00 -10.72 -31.56
C GLY A 360 14.23 -11.53 -32.60
N LYS A 361 13.95 -10.97 -33.78
CA LYS A 361 13.30 -11.71 -34.90
C LYS A 361 14.13 -12.91 -35.35
N ARG A 362 15.46 -12.71 -35.49
CA ARG A 362 16.38 -13.80 -35.84
C ARG A 362 16.37 -14.88 -34.76
N LYS A 363 16.40 -14.49 -33.48
CA LYS A 363 16.39 -15.41 -32.34
C LYS A 363 15.10 -16.20 -32.23
N VAL A 364 13.94 -15.56 -32.39
CA VAL A 364 12.64 -16.25 -32.41
C VAL A 364 12.56 -17.25 -33.57
N THR A 365 13.08 -16.89 -34.75
CA THR A 365 13.16 -17.82 -35.90
C THR A 365 14.06 -19.02 -35.59
N GLU A 366 15.19 -18.81 -34.90
CA GLU A 366 16.07 -19.89 -34.44
C GLU A 366 15.36 -20.81 -33.45
N LEU A 367 14.69 -20.26 -32.45
CA LEU A 367 13.91 -21.02 -31.46
C LEU A 367 12.79 -21.84 -32.10
N GLN A 368 12.07 -21.27 -33.08
CA GLN A 368 11.06 -22.02 -33.85
C GLN A 368 11.69 -23.21 -34.57
N ARG A 369 12.87 -23.04 -35.18
CA ARG A 369 13.59 -24.13 -35.85
C ARG A 369 14.08 -25.21 -34.88
N GLU A 370 14.50 -24.84 -33.68
CA GLU A 370 14.89 -25.82 -32.65
C GLU A 370 13.70 -26.69 -32.23
N ILE A 371 12.53 -26.09 -32.02
CA ILE A 371 11.28 -26.82 -31.74
C ILE A 371 10.92 -27.74 -32.91
N ASP A 372 10.98 -27.23 -34.15
CA ASP A 372 10.66 -27.99 -35.35
C ASP A 372 11.54 -29.23 -35.48
N LYS A 373 12.86 -29.04 -35.32
CA LYS A 373 13.84 -30.12 -35.34
C LYS A 373 13.57 -31.15 -34.24
N ALA A 374 13.29 -30.71 -33.02
CA ALA A 374 13.02 -31.63 -31.91
C ALA A 374 11.76 -32.49 -32.16
N LEU A 375 10.68 -31.88 -32.67
CA LEU A 375 9.47 -32.60 -33.05
C LEU A 375 9.72 -33.57 -34.20
N TYR A 376 10.53 -33.18 -35.19
CA TYR A 376 10.92 -34.06 -36.29
C TYR A 376 11.78 -35.24 -35.83
N ASP A 377 12.77 -34.99 -34.96
CA ASP A 377 13.63 -36.03 -34.42
C ASP A 377 12.81 -37.06 -33.62
N ALA A 378 11.77 -36.61 -32.89
CA ALA A 378 10.80 -37.49 -32.24
C ALA A 378 9.99 -38.31 -33.25
N ALA A 379 9.44 -37.67 -34.29
CA ALA A 379 8.73 -38.34 -35.39
C ALA A 379 9.60 -39.40 -36.08
N LYS A 380 10.87 -39.09 -36.34
CA LYS A 380 11.84 -39.99 -36.98
C LYS A 380 12.25 -41.17 -36.09
N LYS A 381 12.38 -40.94 -34.78
CA LYS A 381 12.76 -41.94 -33.78
C LYS A 381 11.63 -42.95 -33.56
N HIS A 382 10.41 -42.47 -33.35
CA HIS A 382 9.29 -43.30 -32.94
C HIS A 382 8.50 -43.88 -34.13
N ARG A 383 8.31 -43.09 -35.19
CA ARG A 383 7.69 -43.51 -36.45
C ARG A 383 6.26 -44.07 -36.30
N ASP A 384 5.54 -43.61 -35.30
CA ASP A 384 4.13 -43.94 -35.05
C ASP A 384 3.20 -42.77 -35.39
N GLU A 385 1.90 -43.05 -35.44
CA GLU A 385 0.88 -42.08 -35.85
C GLU A 385 0.84 -40.85 -34.93
N ASP A 386 1.07 -41.02 -33.63
CA ASP A 386 0.99 -39.92 -32.66
C ASP A 386 2.12 -38.91 -32.87
N HIS A 387 3.36 -39.36 -33.02
CA HIS A 387 4.50 -38.47 -33.22
C HIS A 387 4.49 -37.81 -34.60
N ILE A 388 4.07 -38.54 -35.63
CA ILE A 388 3.88 -37.98 -36.98
C ILE A 388 2.82 -36.87 -36.96
N ARG A 389 1.65 -37.12 -36.34
CA ARG A 389 0.60 -36.10 -36.20
C ARG A 389 1.05 -34.93 -35.35
N LYS A 390 1.75 -35.19 -34.24
CA LYS A 390 2.27 -34.13 -33.35
C LYS A 390 3.19 -33.17 -34.11
N TYR A 391 4.09 -33.68 -34.95
CA TYR A 391 4.91 -32.84 -35.82
C TYR A 391 4.04 -32.01 -36.79
N LEU A 392 3.16 -32.67 -37.56
CA LEU A 392 2.34 -32.00 -38.57
C LEU A 392 1.33 -30.98 -38.01
N GLN A 393 1.02 -31.04 -36.72
CA GLN A 393 0.11 -30.10 -36.05
C GLN A 393 0.83 -29.01 -35.27
N GLN A 394 1.96 -29.32 -34.61
CA GLN A 394 2.58 -28.43 -33.62
C GLN A 394 3.91 -27.83 -34.08
N ALA A 395 4.53 -28.39 -35.12
CA ALA A 395 5.81 -27.89 -35.60
C ALA A 395 5.62 -26.49 -36.23
N PRO A 396 6.33 -25.46 -35.75
CA PRO A 396 6.05 -24.07 -36.11
C PRO A 396 6.45 -23.71 -37.55
N VAL A 397 7.46 -24.39 -38.11
CA VAL A 397 7.99 -24.11 -39.45
C VAL A 397 7.60 -25.20 -40.44
N GLN A 398 7.49 -26.44 -39.97
CA GLN A 398 7.22 -27.64 -40.74
C GLN A 398 8.24 -27.88 -41.87
N ALA A 399 9.54 -27.68 -41.61
CA ALA A 399 10.58 -27.77 -42.64
C ALA A 399 10.69 -29.16 -43.31
N MET A 400 10.17 -30.20 -42.65
CA MET A 400 10.14 -31.60 -43.11
C MET A 400 8.71 -32.07 -43.42
N LYS A 401 7.77 -31.14 -43.66
CA LYS A 401 6.34 -31.44 -43.85
C LYS A 401 6.11 -32.49 -44.92
N THR A 402 6.80 -32.37 -46.05
CA THR A 402 6.61 -33.26 -47.21
C THR A 402 6.95 -34.70 -46.85
N GLU A 403 8.11 -34.93 -46.25
CA GLU A 403 8.58 -36.25 -45.86
C GLU A 403 7.72 -36.86 -44.75
N VAL A 404 7.35 -36.05 -43.75
CA VAL A 404 6.49 -36.51 -42.65
C VAL A 404 5.07 -36.82 -43.14
N SER A 405 4.51 -36.03 -44.06
CA SER A 405 3.19 -36.28 -44.66
C SER A 405 3.20 -37.56 -45.50
N GLN A 406 4.25 -37.79 -46.28
CA GLN A 406 4.42 -39.05 -47.03
C GLN A 406 4.46 -40.26 -46.08
N TYR A 407 5.16 -40.13 -44.94
CA TYR A 407 5.19 -41.17 -43.93
C TYR A 407 3.82 -41.37 -43.25
N GLN A 408 3.06 -40.29 -43.01
CA GLN A 408 1.68 -40.40 -42.54
C GLN A 408 0.80 -41.20 -43.52
N THR A 409 0.86 -40.88 -44.81
CA THR A 409 0.12 -41.63 -45.84
C THR A 409 0.52 -43.10 -45.86
N TYR A 410 1.80 -43.41 -45.66
CA TYR A 410 2.26 -44.79 -45.52
C TYR A 410 1.64 -45.49 -44.30
N LEU A 411 1.63 -44.84 -43.13
CA LEU A 411 1.01 -45.40 -41.92
C LEU A 411 -0.48 -45.64 -42.14
N GLU A 412 -1.21 -44.71 -42.76
CA GLU A 412 -2.64 -44.84 -43.07
C GLU A 412 -2.94 -46.01 -44.02
N LYS A 413 -2.11 -46.19 -45.05
CA LYS A 413 -2.21 -47.30 -46.00
C LYS A 413 -1.83 -48.65 -45.40
N THR A 414 -1.02 -48.67 -44.34
CA THR A 414 -0.53 -49.90 -43.70
C THR A 414 -1.20 -50.21 -42.36
N LYS A 415 -2.29 -49.51 -42.01
CA LYS A 415 -3.07 -49.82 -40.80
C LYS A 415 -3.63 -51.24 -40.87
N PRO A 416 -3.77 -51.93 -39.72
CA PRO A 416 -4.33 -53.29 -39.68
C PRO A 416 -5.72 -53.43 -40.30
N THR A 417 -6.50 -52.36 -40.32
CA THR A 417 -7.89 -52.34 -40.81
C THR A 417 -8.01 -51.95 -42.28
N THR A 418 -6.96 -51.39 -42.90
CA THR A 418 -7.02 -50.84 -44.27
C THR A 418 -6.89 -51.96 -45.28
N ALA A 419 -7.88 -52.11 -46.17
CA ALA A 419 -7.80 -53.05 -47.28
C ALA A 419 -6.88 -52.49 -48.39
N LEU A 420 -5.96 -53.32 -48.87
CA LEU A 420 -5.09 -53.05 -50.00
C LEU A 420 -5.65 -53.78 -51.23
N ASN A 421 -6.00 -53.03 -52.28
CA ASN A 421 -6.81 -53.55 -53.40
C ASN A 421 -5.98 -53.92 -54.64
N GLU A 422 -4.66 -53.71 -54.61
CA GLU A 422 -3.77 -53.86 -55.76
C GLU A 422 -2.64 -54.89 -55.50
N LEU A 423 -2.87 -55.82 -54.58
CA LEU A 423 -1.86 -56.80 -54.18
C LEU A 423 -1.69 -57.89 -55.24
N LYS A 424 -0.43 -58.28 -55.50
CA LYS A 424 -0.10 -59.46 -56.32
C LYS A 424 1.01 -60.25 -55.66
N LEU A 425 0.82 -61.56 -55.50
CA LEU A 425 1.86 -62.47 -55.03
C LEU A 425 2.80 -62.77 -56.20
N LYS A 426 4.09 -62.62 -55.95
CA LYS A 426 5.15 -62.86 -56.92
C LYS A 426 6.09 -63.95 -56.43
N LEU A 427 6.19 -65.04 -57.19
CA LEU A 427 7.32 -65.96 -57.07
C LEU A 427 8.43 -65.44 -57.98
N THR A 428 9.48 -64.91 -57.35
CA THR A 428 10.61 -64.33 -58.07
C THR A 428 11.46 -65.44 -58.68
N HIS A 429 11.97 -66.32 -57.82
CA HIS A 429 12.86 -67.42 -58.18
C HIS A 429 12.76 -68.59 -57.20
N ILE A 430 13.30 -69.74 -57.60
CA ILE A 430 13.62 -70.86 -56.72
C ILE A 430 15.13 -71.08 -56.74
N HIS A 431 15.72 -71.24 -55.55
CA HIS A 431 17.07 -71.77 -55.39
C HIS A 431 16.98 -73.27 -55.15
N TRP A 432 17.44 -74.06 -56.12
CA TRP A 432 17.45 -75.51 -56.03
C TRP A 432 18.66 -75.98 -55.25
N LYS A 433 18.47 -76.97 -54.39
CA LYS A 433 19.55 -77.61 -53.63
C LYS A 433 19.82 -79.00 -54.19
N TYR A 434 18.87 -79.91 -54.07
CA TYR A 434 18.97 -81.29 -54.54
C TYR A 434 17.74 -81.64 -55.36
N VAL A 435 17.93 -81.90 -56.65
CA VAL A 435 16.89 -82.27 -57.61
C VAL A 435 17.30 -83.61 -58.22
N LYS A 436 16.47 -84.65 -58.05
CA LYS A 436 16.76 -86.01 -58.53
C LYS A 436 16.67 -86.12 -60.06
N GLU A 437 15.84 -85.30 -60.71
CA GLU A 437 15.57 -85.34 -62.15
C GLU A 437 15.61 -83.95 -62.81
N ASN A 438 16.48 -83.78 -63.81
CA ASN A 438 16.71 -82.52 -64.53
C ASN A 438 15.70 -82.34 -65.70
N ASP A 439 14.40 -82.43 -65.41
CA ASP A 439 13.34 -82.40 -66.42
C ASP A 439 12.50 -81.10 -66.45
N ASN A 440 11.54 -81.05 -67.38
CA ASN A 440 10.58 -79.96 -67.54
C ASN A 440 9.51 -80.00 -66.43
N ASN A 441 9.86 -79.47 -65.27
CA ASN A 441 9.00 -79.42 -64.10
C ASN A 441 7.93 -78.34 -64.23
N THR A 442 6.83 -78.51 -63.52
CA THR A 442 5.78 -77.50 -63.37
C THR A 442 5.70 -77.08 -61.91
N VAL A 443 5.98 -75.80 -61.63
CA VAL A 443 5.68 -75.19 -60.33
C VAL A 443 4.22 -74.78 -60.32
N ILE A 444 3.51 -75.27 -59.32
CA ILE A 444 2.15 -74.91 -58.98
C ILE A 444 2.22 -74.14 -57.66
N ILE A 445 1.76 -72.90 -57.67
CA ILE A 445 1.59 -72.09 -56.46
C ILE A 445 0.10 -72.01 -56.22
N ASP A 446 -0.33 -72.49 -55.06
CA ASP A 446 -1.68 -72.38 -54.57
C ASP A 446 -1.66 -71.49 -53.33
N PHE A 447 -2.39 -70.38 -53.35
CA PHE A 447 -2.50 -69.55 -52.16
C PHE A 447 -3.93 -69.15 -51.87
N LYS A 448 -4.24 -69.04 -50.57
CA LYS A 448 -5.53 -68.61 -50.06
C LYS A 448 -5.34 -67.49 -49.04
N VAL A 449 -6.08 -66.41 -49.21
CA VAL A 449 -6.26 -65.36 -48.19
C VAL A 449 -7.63 -65.60 -47.54
N PRO A 450 -7.71 -66.07 -46.28
CA PRO A 450 -8.97 -66.44 -45.65
C PRO A 450 -10.01 -65.32 -45.59
N SER A 451 -9.57 -64.06 -45.57
CA SER A 451 -10.48 -62.90 -45.54
C SER A 451 -11.18 -62.61 -46.88
N ASN A 452 -10.72 -63.19 -48.00
CA ASN A 452 -11.29 -62.98 -49.33
C ASN A 452 -11.98 -64.25 -49.89
N ASP A 453 -11.86 -65.41 -49.23
CA ASP A 453 -12.33 -66.74 -49.66
C ASP A 453 -11.91 -67.21 -51.07
N GLU A 454 -11.16 -66.40 -51.81
CA GLU A 454 -10.60 -66.72 -53.11
C GLU A 454 -9.33 -67.57 -52.98
N GLN A 455 -9.27 -68.66 -53.75
CA GLN A 455 -8.10 -69.49 -53.94
C GLN A 455 -7.47 -69.17 -55.29
N PHE A 456 -6.17 -68.94 -55.28
CA PHE A 456 -5.42 -68.54 -56.47
C PHE A 456 -4.39 -69.61 -56.81
N ILE A 457 -4.52 -70.17 -58.02
CA ILE A 457 -3.60 -71.19 -58.53
C ILE A 457 -2.81 -70.60 -59.70
N MET A 458 -1.49 -70.59 -59.57
CA MET A 458 -0.54 -70.21 -60.62
C MET A 458 0.25 -71.43 -61.05
N LYS A 459 0.38 -71.64 -62.37
CA LYS A 459 1.18 -72.73 -62.92
C LYS A 459 2.24 -72.16 -63.86
N LYS A 460 3.51 -72.53 -63.65
CA LYS A 460 4.64 -72.14 -64.49
C LYS A 460 5.55 -73.34 -64.75
N LYS A 461 5.94 -73.53 -66.00
CA LYS A 461 6.98 -74.50 -66.36
C LYS A 461 8.34 -73.94 -65.96
N VAL A 462 9.15 -74.76 -65.32
CA VAL A 462 10.50 -74.41 -64.87
C VAL A 462 11.43 -75.58 -65.20
N LYS A 463 12.69 -75.26 -65.48
CA LYS A 463 13.75 -76.27 -65.47
C LYS A 463 14.34 -76.27 -64.06
N ALA A 464 14.24 -77.38 -63.36
CA ALA A 464 14.89 -77.55 -62.06
C ALA A 464 16.23 -78.25 -62.28
N GLU A 465 17.29 -77.70 -61.71
CA GLU A 465 18.64 -78.26 -61.82
C GLU A 465 19.35 -78.05 -60.48
N SER A 466 19.95 -79.11 -59.94
CA SER A 466 20.60 -79.06 -58.62
C SER A 466 21.60 -77.91 -58.51
N HIS A 467 21.60 -77.20 -57.37
CA HIS A 467 22.45 -76.05 -57.09
C HIS A 467 22.33 -74.85 -58.04
N THR A 468 21.20 -74.73 -58.76
CA THR A 468 20.94 -73.58 -59.65
C THR A 468 19.86 -72.65 -59.12
N LYS A 469 19.78 -71.46 -59.73
CA LYS A 469 18.70 -70.49 -59.53
C LYS A 469 17.84 -70.47 -60.79
N THR A 470 16.53 -70.70 -60.64
CA THR A 470 15.57 -70.54 -61.74
C THR A 470 14.70 -69.31 -61.47
N GLU A 471 14.78 -68.32 -62.35
CA GLU A 471 13.86 -67.18 -62.37
C GLU A 471 12.51 -67.61 -62.94
N ILE A 472 11.43 -67.34 -62.21
CA ILE A 472 10.08 -67.84 -62.56
C ILE A 472 9.17 -66.68 -62.99
N ASN A 473 9.40 -65.49 -62.43
CA ASN A 473 8.58 -64.29 -62.60
C ASN A 473 7.08 -64.63 -62.63
N GLY A 474 6.65 -65.44 -61.66
CA GLY A 474 5.28 -65.86 -61.52
C GLY A 474 4.51 -64.79 -60.76
N ILE A 475 3.56 -64.11 -61.41
CA ILE A 475 2.77 -63.04 -60.79
C ILE A 475 1.30 -63.46 -60.75
N SER A 476 0.66 -63.34 -59.59
CA SER A 476 -0.75 -63.67 -59.43
C SER A 476 -1.66 -62.64 -60.08
N LYS A 477 -2.97 -62.95 -60.16
CA LYS A 477 -3.98 -61.91 -60.35
C LYS A 477 -3.96 -60.95 -59.15
N VAL A 478 -4.51 -59.75 -59.36
CA VAL A 478 -4.71 -58.78 -58.28
C VAL A 478 -5.70 -59.35 -57.27
N PHE A 479 -5.41 -59.19 -55.98
CA PHE A 479 -6.32 -59.55 -54.89
C PHE A 479 -6.36 -58.45 -53.83
N MET A 480 -7.37 -58.53 -52.97
CA MET A 480 -7.57 -57.62 -51.84
C MET A 480 -7.24 -58.31 -50.52
N ALA A 481 -6.45 -57.67 -49.67
CA ALA A 481 -6.19 -58.14 -48.31
C ALA A 481 -5.80 -56.99 -47.39
N LYS A 482 -5.93 -57.18 -46.07
CA LYS A 482 -5.37 -56.26 -45.06
C LYS A 482 -3.94 -56.67 -44.70
N PRO A 483 -3.08 -55.74 -44.23
CA PRO A 483 -1.69 -56.05 -43.89
C PRO A 483 -1.51 -57.21 -42.89
N TYR A 484 -2.44 -57.36 -41.94
CA TYR A 484 -2.40 -58.37 -40.89
C TYR A 484 -3.27 -59.60 -41.18
N ASP A 485 -3.92 -59.65 -42.35
CA ASP A 485 -4.65 -60.86 -42.74
C ASP A 485 -3.64 -62.01 -42.94
N PRO A 486 -3.97 -63.22 -42.48
CA PRO A 486 -3.15 -64.39 -42.76
C PRO A 486 -3.19 -64.71 -44.26
N ILE A 487 -2.10 -65.25 -44.79
CA ILE A 487 -2.00 -65.77 -46.15
C ILE A 487 -1.35 -67.15 -46.09
N ARG A 488 -2.00 -68.11 -46.72
CA ARG A 488 -1.50 -69.49 -46.82
C ARG A 488 -0.98 -69.70 -48.22
N ILE A 489 0.27 -70.10 -48.35
CA ILE A 489 0.94 -70.32 -49.63
C ILE A 489 1.49 -71.75 -49.63
N LEU A 490 0.98 -72.55 -50.54
CA LEU A 490 1.47 -73.87 -50.89
C LEU A 490 2.20 -73.76 -52.23
N VAL A 491 3.47 -74.10 -52.25
CA VAL A 491 4.25 -74.26 -53.48
C VAL A 491 4.47 -75.74 -53.69
N THR A 492 4.07 -76.28 -54.84
CA THR A 492 4.28 -77.67 -55.24
C THR A 492 5.01 -77.71 -56.57
N VAL A 493 6.05 -78.53 -56.68
CA VAL A 493 6.86 -78.70 -57.88
C VAL A 493 6.67 -80.13 -58.35
N VAL A 494 6.05 -80.31 -59.52
CA VAL A 494 5.77 -81.64 -60.06
C VAL A 494 6.48 -81.87 -61.39
N ASN A 495 7.05 -83.07 -61.58
CA ASN A 495 7.37 -83.59 -62.92
C ASN A 495 6.13 -84.27 -63.47
N LYS A 496 5.75 -84.00 -64.73
CA LYS A 496 4.57 -84.63 -65.33
C LYS A 496 4.96 -85.89 -66.09
N GLY A 497 4.74 -87.04 -65.47
CA GLY A 497 4.91 -88.35 -66.10
C GLY A 497 3.68 -88.80 -66.90
N ILE A 498 3.83 -89.91 -67.62
CA ILE A 498 2.74 -90.53 -68.42
C ILE A 498 1.72 -91.24 -67.51
N PHE A 499 2.14 -91.71 -66.34
CA PHE A 499 1.32 -92.51 -65.41
C PHE A 499 1.04 -91.82 -64.06
N SER A 500 1.96 -91.00 -63.58
CA SER A 500 1.84 -90.21 -62.34
C SER A 500 2.67 -88.94 -62.43
N ASP A 501 2.27 -87.91 -61.68
CA ASP A 501 3.07 -86.71 -61.46
C ASP A 501 4.01 -86.97 -60.27
N ASP A 502 5.31 -86.77 -60.44
CA ASP A 502 6.31 -86.97 -59.37
C ASP A 502 6.51 -85.67 -58.57
N ASP A 503 6.42 -85.74 -57.23
CA ASP A 503 6.68 -84.58 -56.35
C ASP A 503 8.19 -84.35 -56.19
N ILE A 504 8.67 -83.25 -56.77
CA ILE A 504 10.06 -82.81 -56.69
C ILE A 504 10.27 -81.83 -55.53
N GLY A 505 9.19 -81.30 -54.96
CA GLY A 505 9.27 -80.43 -53.80
C GLY A 505 7.96 -79.74 -53.50
N HIS A 506 7.55 -79.76 -52.23
CA HIS A 506 6.45 -78.98 -51.71
C HIS A 506 6.91 -78.13 -50.51
N GLY A 507 6.26 -76.99 -50.31
CA GLY A 507 6.41 -76.18 -49.11
C GLY A 507 5.09 -75.51 -48.77
N ASP A 508 4.71 -75.51 -47.49
CA ASP A 508 3.49 -74.88 -46.99
C ASP A 508 3.83 -73.94 -45.83
N THR A 509 3.31 -72.72 -45.90
CA THR A 509 3.37 -71.75 -44.79
C THR A 509 2.66 -72.20 -43.51
N LYS A 510 1.79 -73.23 -43.55
CA LYS A 510 1.11 -73.77 -42.38
C LYS A 510 2.00 -74.57 -41.44
N GLU A 511 3.19 -74.99 -41.88
CA GLU A 511 4.11 -75.77 -41.03
C GLU A 511 4.78 -74.90 -39.95
N GLU A 512 4.63 -73.58 -40.02
CA GLU A 512 5.10 -72.64 -39.00
C GLU A 512 4.02 -72.40 -37.91
N GLU A 513 4.43 -72.23 -36.64
CA GLU A 513 3.51 -72.05 -35.48
C GLU A 513 2.64 -70.78 -35.57
N GLU A 514 2.99 -69.81 -36.42
CA GLU A 514 2.23 -68.59 -36.66
C GLU A 514 1.83 -68.46 -38.15
N ASP A 515 0.55 -68.17 -38.43
CA ASP A 515 0.10 -67.90 -39.80
C ASP A 515 0.88 -66.71 -40.39
N LEU A 516 1.49 -66.91 -41.58
CA LEU A 516 2.16 -65.86 -42.34
C LEU A 516 1.20 -64.71 -42.66
N LYS A 517 1.60 -63.46 -42.41
CA LYS A 517 0.80 -62.25 -42.65
C LYS A 517 1.25 -61.53 -43.92
N ILE A 518 0.32 -60.85 -44.59
CA ILE A 518 0.58 -60.10 -45.83
C ILE A 518 1.77 -59.14 -45.71
N PHE A 519 1.90 -58.41 -44.60
CA PHE A 519 3.00 -57.45 -44.43
C PHE A 519 4.39 -58.09 -44.41
N GLN A 520 4.51 -59.37 -44.04
CA GLN A 520 5.80 -60.08 -43.98
C GLN A 520 6.34 -60.34 -45.39
N LEU A 521 5.46 -60.56 -46.37
CA LEU A 521 5.82 -60.73 -47.78
C LEU A 521 6.43 -59.46 -48.40
N ALA A 522 6.20 -58.28 -47.82
CA ALA A 522 6.71 -57.01 -48.34
C ALA A 522 8.24 -56.89 -48.25
N ASN A 523 8.87 -57.67 -47.37
CA ASN A 523 10.33 -57.75 -47.23
C ASN A 523 10.93 -58.96 -47.97
N GLY A 524 10.12 -59.71 -48.71
CA GLY A 524 10.47 -61.00 -49.27
C GLY A 524 10.38 -62.13 -48.23
N TYR A 525 9.82 -63.26 -48.64
CA TYR A 525 9.65 -64.45 -47.83
C TYR A 525 10.33 -65.64 -48.49
N ARG A 526 10.93 -66.50 -47.67
CA ARG A 526 11.69 -67.67 -48.12
C ARG A 526 10.95 -68.90 -47.64
N LEU A 527 10.36 -69.63 -48.57
CA LEU A 527 9.65 -70.86 -48.29
C LEU A 527 10.55 -72.06 -48.64
N PRO A 528 11.02 -72.85 -47.66
CA PRO A 528 11.76 -74.06 -47.97
C PRO A 528 10.85 -75.08 -48.67
N LEU A 529 11.42 -75.83 -49.62
CA LEU A 529 10.74 -76.88 -50.37
C LEU A 529 11.35 -78.22 -50.01
N HIS A 530 10.52 -79.23 -49.80
CA HIS A 530 10.89 -80.56 -49.33
C HIS A 530 10.21 -81.66 -50.15
N THR A 531 10.82 -82.84 -50.25
CA THR A 531 10.18 -84.01 -50.89
C THR A 531 9.21 -84.74 -49.95
N HIS A 532 8.09 -85.23 -50.49
CA HIS A 532 7.14 -86.08 -49.76
C HIS A 532 7.56 -87.58 -49.71
N ASP A 533 8.85 -87.88 -49.72
CA ASP A 533 9.36 -89.25 -49.75
C ASP A 533 9.48 -89.79 -48.31
N ASN A 534 8.76 -90.86 -48.02
CA ASN A 534 8.30 -91.33 -46.68
C ASN A 534 9.35 -91.57 -45.58
N ASP A 535 10.64 -91.28 -45.80
CA ASP A 535 11.68 -91.44 -44.77
C ASP A 535 12.73 -90.31 -44.71
N LYS A 536 12.71 -89.33 -45.64
CA LYS A 536 13.68 -88.24 -45.65
C LYS A 536 13.06 -86.94 -46.12
N ASN A 537 12.75 -86.05 -45.18
CA ASN A 537 12.27 -84.68 -45.41
C ASN A 537 13.39 -83.78 -45.98
N GLU A 538 14.00 -84.19 -47.09
CA GLU A 538 15.15 -83.53 -47.70
C GLU A 538 14.71 -82.22 -48.37
N THR A 539 15.40 -81.12 -48.04
CA THR A 539 15.17 -79.83 -48.67
C THR A 539 15.66 -79.85 -50.12
N THR A 540 14.73 -79.80 -51.07
CA THR A 540 15.03 -79.77 -52.51
C THR A 540 15.25 -78.37 -53.05
N GLY A 541 14.77 -77.34 -52.35
CA GLY A 541 15.03 -75.95 -52.71
C GLY A 541 14.44 -74.91 -51.75
N THR A 542 14.46 -73.66 -52.17
CA THR A 542 13.82 -72.54 -51.45
C THR A 542 13.16 -71.61 -52.46
N ALA A 543 11.85 -71.41 -52.32
CA ALA A 543 11.07 -70.47 -53.10
C ALA A 543 11.10 -69.07 -52.49
N TYR A 544 11.32 -68.05 -53.32
CA TYR A 544 11.40 -66.65 -52.89
C TYR A 544 10.16 -65.89 -53.34
N LEU A 545 9.31 -65.57 -52.37
CA LEU A 545 8.01 -64.95 -52.55
C LEU A 545 8.06 -63.48 -52.15
N GLU A 546 7.44 -62.62 -52.95
CA GLU A 546 7.30 -61.19 -52.68
C GLU A 546 5.86 -60.76 -52.92
N ILE A 547 5.46 -59.64 -52.35
CA ILE A 547 4.16 -59.01 -52.66
C ILE A 547 4.37 -57.70 -53.42
N GLU A 548 3.82 -57.61 -54.62
CA GLU A 548 3.70 -56.36 -55.37
C GLU A 548 2.43 -55.62 -54.95
N GLY A 549 2.44 -54.28 -55.03
CA GLY A 549 1.32 -53.44 -54.63
C GLY A 549 1.29 -53.06 -53.14
N TYR A 550 2.15 -53.65 -52.31
CA TYR A 550 2.28 -53.23 -50.91
C TYR A 550 3.00 -51.87 -50.80
N PRO A 551 2.50 -50.92 -50.00
CA PRO A 551 3.10 -49.59 -49.87
C PRO A 551 4.58 -49.65 -49.45
N LYS A 552 5.45 -48.99 -50.22
CA LYS A 552 6.88 -48.87 -49.85
C LYS A 552 7.03 -47.91 -48.68
N LYS A 553 7.79 -48.34 -47.67
CA LYS A 553 8.11 -47.53 -46.48
C LYS A 553 8.94 -46.31 -46.88
N PRO A 554 8.43 -45.07 -46.72
CA PRO A 554 9.20 -43.87 -47.01
C PRO A 554 10.38 -43.71 -46.05
N VAL A 555 11.45 -43.09 -46.51
CA VAL A 555 12.62 -42.76 -45.69
C VAL A 555 12.41 -41.37 -45.09
N LEU A 556 12.53 -41.25 -43.76
CA LEU A 556 12.64 -39.96 -43.08
C LEU A 556 14.12 -39.55 -43.05
N PRO A 557 14.56 -38.58 -43.87
CA PRO A 557 15.98 -38.23 -44.02
C PRO A 557 16.56 -37.58 -42.76
N ASN A 558 17.85 -37.26 -42.78
CA ASN A 558 18.41 -36.38 -41.75
C ASN A 558 17.81 -34.98 -41.90
N TRP A 559 17.65 -34.30 -40.78
CA TRP A 559 17.15 -32.92 -40.76
C TRP A 559 17.97 -32.06 -41.72
N HIS A 560 17.29 -31.42 -42.66
CA HIS A 560 17.88 -30.46 -43.57
C HIS A 560 17.15 -29.13 -43.38
N ARG A 561 17.88 -28.02 -43.56
CA ARG A 561 17.24 -26.71 -43.67
C ARG A 561 16.71 -26.68 -45.11
N GLU A 562 15.41 -26.40 -45.29
CA GLU A 562 14.83 -26.23 -46.63
C GLU A 562 15.72 -25.33 -47.49
N LYS A 563 15.77 -25.68 -48.78
CA LYS A 563 16.50 -24.98 -49.84
C LYS A 563 15.94 -23.59 -50.11
#